data_AF-A0A2G9LIU9-F1
#
_entry.id   AF-A0A2G9LIU9-F1
#
_cell.length_a   1.000
_cell.length_b   1.000
_cell.length_c   1.000
_cell.angle_alpha   90.00
_cell.angle_beta   90.00
_cell.angle_gamma   90.00
#
_symmetry.space_group_name_H-M   'P 1'
#
loop_
_entity.id
_entity.type
_entity.pdbx_description
1 polymer ?
#
loop_
_entity_poly.entity_id
_entity_poly.type
_entity_poly.pdbx_seq_one_letter_code
_entity_poly.pdbx_strand_id
1 'polypeptide(L)'
;MYIQPLVAKGKFYPEDKDKLELMLSSFFSKIKDLPTVNQIQGIVVPHAGYVYSGKTAAYAYKTLYQFLETTTASKINYIILAPNHTGLGKANAISNNAVWQLPFGEVNICSEIVQSFLKTSRYLQEDIVAFANEHAVEVQLPFIQYIHMLLEKNSKKIEYNIVPIILGTTDPRVIEEISEKIKSASASLPKDHLLIVVASSDMSHYVSQDEAENKDKLLINSFLKGDWKNLKKVVEENHISACGYIPICCLLASCDRKPMSLFYTTSADVTNDKSNVVGYFAGAIC
;
A
#
# COMPACT_ATOMS: atom_id res chain seq x y z
N MET A 1 -26.21 -1.55 -2.53
CA MET A 1 -24.76 -1.83 -2.46
C MET A 1 -24.10 -1.05 -3.58
N TYR A 2 -23.15 -0.17 -3.28
CA TYR A 2 -22.46 0.62 -4.30
C TYR A 2 -21.23 -0.17 -4.77
N ILE A 3 -21.06 -0.29 -6.09
CA ILE A 3 -19.90 -0.95 -6.70
C ILE A 3 -18.89 0.12 -7.02
N GLN A 4 -17.66 -0.02 -6.53
CA GLN A 4 -16.60 0.92 -6.80
C GLN A 4 -16.18 0.85 -8.28
N PRO A 5 -16.16 1.98 -9.01
CA PRO A 5 -15.57 2.01 -10.33
C PRO A 5 -14.08 1.61 -10.29
N LEU A 6 -13.69 0.72 -11.22
CA LEU A 6 -12.30 0.34 -11.42
C LEU A 6 -11.72 1.17 -12.57
N VAL A 7 -10.71 1.98 -12.27
CA VAL A 7 -10.04 2.85 -13.26
C VAL A 7 -8.68 2.31 -13.70
N ALA A 8 -8.12 1.38 -12.94
CA ALA A 8 -6.80 0.79 -13.18
C ALA A 8 -6.89 -0.55 -13.95
N LYS A 9 -8.00 -1.29 -13.82
CA LYS A 9 -8.26 -2.53 -14.57
C LYS A 9 -8.10 -2.34 -16.08
N GLY A 10 -7.32 -3.20 -16.72
CA GLY A 10 -7.04 -3.16 -18.17
C GLY A 10 -6.00 -2.09 -18.58
N LYS A 11 -5.57 -1.22 -17.66
CA LYS A 11 -4.57 -0.16 -17.90
C LYS A 11 -3.29 -0.38 -17.09
N PHE A 12 -3.44 -0.59 -15.79
CA PHE A 12 -2.34 -0.79 -14.85
C PHE A 12 -2.06 -2.27 -14.63
N TYR A 13 -3.10 -3.10 -14.69
CA TYR A 13 -2.99 -4.56 -14.58
C TYR A 13 -3.97 -5.25 -15.55
N PRO A 14 -3.71 -6.49 -15.98
CA PRO A 14 -4.60 -7.22 -16.88
C PRO A 14 -6.02 -7.37 -16.32
N GLU A 15 -7.03 -7.11 -17.16
CA GLU A 15 -8.43 -7.35 -16.80
C GLU A 15 -8.81 -8.84 -16.81
N ASP A 16 -8.09 -9.62 -17.61
CA ASP A 16 -8.26 -11.06 -17.72
C ASP A 16 -7.59 -11.78 -16.54
N LYS A 17 -8.36 -12.65 -15.88
CA LYS A 17 -7.96 -13.35 -14.67
C LYS A 17 -6.70 -14.18 -14.87
N ASP A 18 -6.63 -14.95 -15.95
CA ASP A 18 -5.53 -15.89 -16.19
C ASP A 18 -4.25 -15.13 -16.54
N LYS A 19 -4.34 -14.06 -17.35
CA LYS A 19 -3.20 -13.17 -17.63
C LYS A 19 -2.70 -12.48 -16.37
N LEU A 20 -3.59 -12.06 -15.47
CA LEU A 20 -3.24 -11.43 -14.21
C LEU A 20 -2.52 -12.42 -13.28
N GLU A 21 -3.02 -13.65 -13.15
CA GLU A 21 -2.38 -14.71 -12.36
C GLU A 21 -1.00 -15.08 -12.91
N LEU A 22 -0.87 -15.23 -14.23
CA LEU A 22 0.41 -15.47 -14.89
C LEU A 22 1.41 -14.33 -14.65
N MET A 23 0.96 -13.08 -14.73
CA MET A 23 1.82 -11.93 -14.47
C MET A 23 2.32 -11.93 -13.01
N LEU A 24 1.43 -12.06 -12.04
CA LEU A 24 1.76 -12.06 -10.61
C LEU A 24 2.64 -13.25 -10.22
N SER A 25 2.33 -14.45 -10.71
CA SER A 25 3.17 -15.64 -10.49
C SER A 25 4.56 -15.50 -11.10
N SER A 26 4.69 -14.83 -12.25
CA SER A 26 5.99 -14.53 -12.86
C SER A 26 6.85 -13.59 -12.00
N PHE A 27 6.24 -12.63 -11.30
CA PHE A 27 6.96 -11.77 -10.37
C PHE A 27 7.41 -12.56 -9.13
N PHE A 28 6.51 -13.32 -8.52
CA PHE A 28 6.78 -14.08 -7.29
C PHE A 28 7.84 -15.16 -7.49
N SER A 29 7.84 -15.86 -8.63
CA SER A 29 8.77 -16.95 -8.93
C SER A 29 10.21 -16.48 -9.17
N LYS A 30 10.41 -15.24 -9.62
CA LYS A 30 11.74 -14.65 -9.87
C LYS A 30 12.45 -14.21 -8.58
N ILE A 31 11.71 -14.03 -7.50
CA ILE A 31 12.26 -13.62 -6.20
C ILE A 31 12.78 -14.85 -5.48
N LYS A 32 14.10 -15.01 -5.36
CA LYS A 32 14.71 -16.18 -4.71
C LYS A 32 15.01 -15.94 -3.23
N ASP A 33 15.59 -14.78 -2.93
CA ASP A 33 16.06 -14.44 -1.60
C ASP A 33 15.19 -13.33 -1.01
N LEU A 34 14.59 -13.61 0.16
CA LEU A 34 13.88 -12.65 0.98
C LEU A 34 14.28 -12.84 2.45
N PRO A 35 14.30 -11.76 3.24
CA PRO A 35 14.51 -11.87 4.67
C PRO A 35 13.35 -12.63 5.31
N THR A 36 13.66 -13.58 6.20
CA THR A 36 12.64 -14.20 7.05
C THR A 36 12.18 -13.18 8.09
N VAL A 37 10.87 -12.90 8.10
CA VAL A 37 10.24 -11.98 9.06
C VAL A 37 9.18 -12.71 9.86
N ASN A 38 9.26 -12.60 11.19
CA ASN A 38 8.35 -13.29 12.11
C ASN A 38 7.12 -12.43 12.45
N GLN A 39 7.18 -11.13 12.17
CA GLN A 39 6.09 -10.18 12.37
C GLN A 39 6.15 -9.12 11.27
N ILE A 40 4.99 -8.68 10.82
CA ILE A 40 4.85 -7.54 9.91
C ILE A 40 3.66 -6.71 10.40
N GLN A 41 3.85 -5.40 10.53
CA GLN A 41 2.77 -4.45 10.84
C GLN A 41 2.31 -3.68 9.61
N GLY A 42 3.16 -3.59 8.58
CA GLY A 42 2.79 -2.97 7.32
C GLY A 42 3.90 -3.00 6.28
N ILE A 43 3.55 -2.54 5.07
CA ILE A 43 4.39 -2.53 3.88
C ILE A 43 4.27 -1.20 3.13
N VAL A 44 5.35 -0.81 2.45
CA VAL A 44 5.36 0.26 1.44
C VAL A 44 5.40 -0.39 0.07
N VAL A 45 4.51 0.01 -0.83
CA VAL A 45 4.36 -0.58 -2.16
C VAL A 45 4.03 0.48 -3.22
N PRO A 46 4.56 0.34 -4.46
CA PRO A 46 4.24 1.25 -5.55
C PRO A 46 2.82 1.03 -6.09
N HIS A 47 2.33 1.98 -6.90
CA HIS A 47 1.02 1.91 -7.56
C HIS A 47 1.02 2.31 -9.04
N ALA A 48 2.18 2.45 -9.68
CA ALA A 48 2.24 2.48 -11.14
C ALA A 48 1.73 1.16 -11.78
N GLY A 49 1.60 1.16 -13.12
CA GLY A 49 1.23 -0.05 -13.86
C GLY A 49 2.20 -1.21 -13.61
N TYR A 50 1.67 -2.42 -13.49
CA TYR A 50 2.40 -3.65 -13.11
C TYR A 50 3.56 -3.97 -14.03
N VAL A 51 3.49 -3.57 -15.30
CA VAL A 51 4.60 -3.70 -16.26
C VAL A 51 5.86 -2.99 -15.74
N TYR A 52 5.71 -1.86 -15.04
CA TYR A 52 6.81 -1.07 -14.48
C TYR A 52 7.11 -1.44 -13.03
N SER A 53 6.10 -1.42 -12.16
CA SER A 53 6.28 -1.48 -10.71
C SER A 53 5.92 -2.81 -10.06
N GLY A 54 5.26 -3.71 -10.81
CA GLY A 54 4.71 -4.97 -10.28
C GLY A 54 5.78 -5.90 -9.72
N LYS A 55 6.96 -5.94 -10.34
CA LYS A 55 8.12 -6.67 -9.80
C LYS A 55 8.50 -6.15 -8.41
N THR A 56 8.50 -4.84 -8.22
CA THR A 56 8.88 -4.21 -6.94
C THR A 56 7.81 -4.43 -5.89
N ALA A 57 6.54 -4.21 -6.21
CA ALA A 57 5.43 -4.55 -5.31
C ALA A 57 5.46 -6.02 -4.86
N ALA A 58 5.83 -6.95 -5.75
CA ALA A 58 5.93 -8.38 -5.43
C ALA A 58 6.95 -8.70 -4.31
N TYR A 59 8.01 -7.91 -4.11
CA TYR A 59 8.93 -8.12 -2.98
C TYR A 59 8.22 -7.93 -1.64
N ALA A 60 7.48 -6.83 -1.47
CA ALA A 60 6.71 -6.58 -0.25
C ALA A 60 5.58 -7.61 -0.04
N TYR A 61 4.82 -7.91 -1.08
CA TYR A 61 3.72 -8.86 -0.99
C TYR A 61 4.18 -10.31 -0.78
N LYS A 62 5.33 -10.70 -1.34
CA LYS A 62 5.90 -12.03 -1.09
C LYS A 62 6.46 -12.15 0.32
N THR A 63 7.11 -11.11 0.84
CA THR A 63 7.52 -11.05 2.27
C THR A 63 6.30 -11.14 3.19
N LEU A 64 5.22 -10.43 2.87
CA LEU A 64 3.95 -10.53 3.60
C LEU A 64 3.34 -11.93 3.53
N TYR A 65 3.30 -12.53 2.35
CA TYR A 65 2.83 -13.90 2.16
C TYR A 65 3.60 -14.90 3.04
N GLN A 66 4.93 -14.84 3.08
CA GLN A 66 5.75 -15.74 3.91
C GLN A 66 5.45 -15.60 5.41
N PHE A 67 5.21 -14.37 5.89
CA PHE A 67 4.74 -14.15 7.24
C PHE A 67 3.34 -14.77 7.47
N LEU A 68 2.41 -14.54 6.55
CA LEU A 68 1.05 -15.09 6.64
C LEU A 68 1.02 -16.62 6.52
N GLU A 69 2.00 -17.27 5.90
CA GLU A 69 2.11 -18.73 5.91
C GLU A 69 2.38 -19.29 7.32
N THR A 70 3.01 -18.51 8.20
CA THR A 70 3.38 -18.94 9.55
C THR A 70 2.47 -18.39 10.66
N THR A 71 1.68 -17.35 10.40
CA THR A 71 0.77 -16.75 11.40
C THR A 71 -0.35 -17.69 11.87
N THR A 72 -0.87 -17.51 13.08
CA THR A 72 -2.08 -18.21 13.55
C THR A 72 -3.37 -17.42 13.31
N ALA A 73 -3.28 -16.27 12.64
CA ALA A 73 -4.42 -15.41 12.40
C ALA A 73 -5.47 -16.06 11.48
N SER A 74 -6.74 -15.91 11.85
CA SER A 74 -7.91 -16.32 11.07
C SER A 74 -8.39 -15.23 10.12
N LYS A 75 -8.06 -13.97 10.40
CA LYS A 75 -8.50 -12.80 9.62
C LYS A 75 -7.47 -11.68 9.55
N ILE A 76 -7.33 -11.06 8.38
CA ILE A 76 -6.49 -9.87 8.16
C ILE A 76 -7.36 -8.68 7.75
N ASN A 77 -7.12 -7.52 8.35
CA ASN A 77 -7.71 -6.26 7.93
C ASN A 77 -6.61 -5.37 7.34
N TYR A 78 -6.67 -5.10 6.03
CA TYR A 78 -5.70 -4.28 5.33
C TYR A 78 -6.13 -2.80 5.36
N ILE A 79 -5.41 -1.95 6.07
CA ILE A 79 -5.59 -0.50 5.95
C ILE A 79 -4.74 -0.02 4.78
N ILE A 80 -5.39 0.34 3.67
CA ILE A 80 -4.69 0.78 2.46
C ILE A 80 -4.71 2.30 2.44
N LEU A 81 -3.54 2.89 2.67
CA LEU A 81 -3.31 4.33 2.66
C LEU A 81 -2.83 4.73 1.26
N ALA A 82 -3.61 5.57 0.58
CA ALA A 82 -3.32 6.06 -0.75
C ALA A 82 -3.21 7.60 -0.75
N PRO A 83 -2.41 8.19 -1.64
CA PRO A 83 -2.47 9.63 -1.89
C PRO A 83 -3.78 10.01 -2.61
N ASN A 84 -4.08 11.31 -2.62
CA ASN A 84 -5.14 11.88 -3.45
C ASN A 84 -4.53 12.47 -4.74
N HIS A 85 -4.51 11.72 -5.85
CA HIS A 85 -4.01 12.20 -7.14
C HIS A 85 -5.02 13.09 -7.87
N THR A 86 -6.31 12.85 -7.65
CA THR A 86 -7.37 13.46 -8.45
C THR A 86 -7.78 14.84 -7.93
N GLY A 87 -7.57 15.10 -6.64
CA GLY A 87 -8.12 16.26 -5.94
C GLY A 87 -9.64 16.24 -5.81
N LEU A 88 -10.31 15.15 -6.22
CA LEU A 88 -11.76 15.02 -6.14
C LEU A 88 -12.19 14.64 -4.73
N GLY A 89 -13.39 15.09 -4.36
CA GLY A 89 -13.99 14.77 -3.06
C GLY A 89 -13.27 15.39 -1.87
N LYS A 90 -13.35 14.72 -0.73
CA LYS A 90 -12.70 15.13 0.53
C LYS A 90 -11.19 14.87 0.48
N ALA A 91 -10.43 15.81 1.02
CA ALA A 91 -8.96 15.70 1.07
C ALA A 91 -8.50 14.44 1.84
N ASN A 92 -9.16 14.11 2.95
CA ASN A 92 -8.91 12.87 3.68
C ASN A 92 -10.21 12.05 3.72
N ALA A 93 -10.27 11.02 2.89
CA ALA A 93 -11.48 10.25 2.65
C ALA A 93 -11.33 8.80 3.08
N ILE A 94 -12.41 8.20 3.57
CA ILE A 94 -12.55 6.78 3.84
C ILE A 94 -13.86 6.30 3.19
N SER A 95 -13.94 5.04 2.77
CA SER A 95 -15.16 4.50 2.15
C SER A 95 -15.69 3.30 2.92
N ASN A 96 -16.97 3.32 3.28
CA ASN A 96 -17.64 2.22 4.00
C ASN A 96 -18.58 1.38 3.12
N ASN A 97 -19.00 1.89 1.98
CA ASN A 97 -20.16 1.38 1.24
C ASN A 97 -19.84 0.86 -0.16
N ALA A 98 -18.57 0.54 -0.42
CA ALA A 98 -18.08 0.11 -1.72
C ALA A 98 -17.68 -1.38 -1.74
N VAL A 99 -18.22 -2.14 -2.69
CA VAL A 99 -17.65 -3.45 -3.07
C VAL A 99 -16.74 -3.27 -4.27
N TRP A 100 -15.53 -3.84 -4.20
CA TRP A 100 -14.55 -3.80 -5.29
C TRP A 100 -14.62 -5.11 -6.09
N GLN A 101 -15.06 -5.05 -7.34
CA GLN A 101 -15.24 -6.22 -8.21
C GLN A 101 -14.06 -6.42 -9.17
N LEU A 102 -13.05 -7.17 -8.73
CA LEU A 102 -11.77 -7.38 -9.42
C LEU A 102 -11.77 -8.69 -10.23
N PRO A 103 -10.78 -8.92 -11.10
CA PRO A 103 -10.68 -10.16 -11.89
C PRO A 103 -10.63 -11.45 -11.05
N PHE A 104 -10.08 -11.42 -9.83
CA PHE A 104 -10.06 -12.58 -8.93
C PHE A 104 -11.31 -12.71 -8.04
N GLY A 105 -12.24 -11.76 -8.11
CA GLY A 105 -13.46 -11.75 -7.30
C GLY A 105 -13.61 -10.47 -6.49
N GLU A 106 -14.55 -10.49 -5.56
CA GLU A 106 -14.92 -9.32 -4.76
C GLU A 106 -14.00 -9.12 -3.56
N VAL A 107 -13.77 -7.87 -3.18
CA VAL A 107 -13.07 -7.49 -1.94
C VAL A 107 -13.99 -6.64 -1.08
N ASN A 108 -14.14 -7.06 0.19
CA ASN A 108 -15.05 -6.44 1.16
C ASN A 108 -14.34 -5.41 2.04
N ILE A 109 -15.13 -4.44 2.51
CA ILE A 109 -14.70 -3.42 3.46
C ILE A 109 -14.87 -3.93 4.89
N CYS A 110 -13.92 -3.65 5.77
CA CYS A 110 -14.12 -3.83 7.21
C CYS A 110 -14.93 -2.66 7.77
N SER A 111 -16.27 -2.77 7.69
CA SER A 111 -17.16 -1.69 8.12
C SER A 111 -17.02 -1.32 9.60
N GLU A 112 -16.67 -2.28 10.46
CA GLU A 112 -16.44 -2.04 11.88
C GLU A 112 -15.29 -1.05 12.12
N ILE A 113 -14.15 -1.23 11.45
CA ILE A 113 -13.01 -0.30 11.55
C ILE A 113 -13.37 1.05 10.93
N VAL A 114 -14.00 1.05 9.75
CA VAL A 114 -14.39 2.31 9.07
C VAL A 114 -15.34 3.14 9.94
N GLN A 115 -16.39 2.54 10.49
CA GLN A 115 -17.35 3.22 11.35
C GLN A 115 -16.69 3.73 12.64
N SER A 116 -15.79 2.95 13.24
CA SER A 116 -15.01 3.38 14.41
C SER A 116 -14.18 4.63 14.09
N PHE A 117 -13.53 4.67 12.91
CA PHE A 117 -12.75 5.81 12.46
C PHE A 117 -13.64 7.03 12.22
N LEU A 118 -14.75 6.88 11.50
CA LEU A 118 -15.70 7.95 11.22
C LEU A 118 -16.31 8.56 12.49
N LYS A 119 -16.63 7.73 13.49
CA LYS A 119 -17.21 8.19 14.76
C LYS A 119 -16.25 9.04 15.58
N THR A 120 -14.96 8.75 15.48
CA THR A 120 -13.95 9.31 16.39
C THR A 120 -12.99 10.28 15.71
N SER A 121 -12.95 10.33 14.38
CA SER A 121 -12.01 11.16 13.62
C SER A 121 -12.54 12.57 13.40
N ARG A 122 -11.64 13.54 13.51
CA ARG A 122 -11.90 14.93 13.14
C ARG A 122 -11.51 15.20 11.69
N TYR A 123 -10.63 14.37 11.12
CA TYR A 123 -10.05 14.60 9.80
C TYR A 123 -10.54 13.65 8.71
N LEU A 124 -10.96 12.42 9.05
CA LEU A 124 -11.51 11.46 8.08
C LEU A 124 -13.00 11.67 7.87
N GLN A 125 -13.41 11.71 6.60
CA GLN A 125 -14.82 11.82 6.20
C GLN A 125 -15.16 10.70 5.23
N GLU A 126 -16.40 10.20 5.30
CA GLU A 126 -16.88 9.23 4.32
C GLU A 126 -17.10 9.95 2.98
N ASP A 127 -16.47 9.47 1.91
CA ASP A 127 -16.67 10.03 0.59
C ASP A 127 -16.30 9.06 -0.53
N ILE A 128 -17.29 8.62 -1.30
CA ILE A 128 -17.10 7.75 -2.47
C ILE A 128 -16.54 8.50 -3.70
N VAL A 129 -16.72 9.82 -3.78
CA VAL A 129 -16.28 10.65 -4.91
C VAL A 129 -14.76 10.71 -4.96
N ALA A 130 -14.11 10.78 -3.79
CA ALA A 130 -12.65 10.74 -3.67
C ALA A 130 -12.05 9.47 -4.30
N PHE A 131 -12.76 8.34 -4.27
CA PHE A 131 -12.30 7.07 -4.83
C PHE A 131 -12.66 6.88 -6.31
N ALA A 132 -13.61 7.63 -6.86
CA ALA A 132 -14.23 7.32 -8.16
C ALA A 132 -13.23 7.27 -9.34
N ASN A 133 -12.17 8.07 -9.29
CA ASN A 133 -11.09 8.09 -10.30
C ASN A 133 -9.70 7.86 -9.69
N GLU A 134 -9.62 7.43 -8.43
CA GLU A 134 -8.36 7.17 -7.75
C GLU A 134 -7.95 5.71 -7.94
N HIS A 135 -6.70 5.48 -8.30
CA HIS A 135 -6.18 4.16 -8.66
C HIS A 135 -5.30 3.55 -7.57
N ALA A 136 -4.70 4.37 -6.70
CA ALA A 136 -3.65 3.90 -5.80
C ALA A 136 -4.10 2.80 -4.82
N VAL A 137 -5.37 2.83 -4.37
CA VAL A 137 -5.98 1.72 -3.60
C VAL A 137 -6.19 0.50 -4.48
N GLU A 138 -6.80 0.70 -5.66
CA GLU A 138 -7.20 -0.38 -6.58
C GLU A 138 -6.00 -1.25 -6.97
N VAL A 139 -4.86 -0.62 -7.30
CA VAL A 139 -3.65 -1.29 -7.77
C VAL A 139 -3.06 -2.25 -6.73
N GLN A 140 -3.42 -2.11 -5.44
CA GLN A 140 -2.96 -3.02 -4.39
C GLN A 140 -3.82 -4.29 -4.29
N LEU A 141 -5.07 -4.22 -4.73
CA LEU A 141 -6.05 -5.27 -4.45
C LEU A 141 -5.74 -6.60 -5.15
N PRO A 142 -5.31 -6.65 -6.42
CA PRO A 142 -4.96 -7.92 -7.04
C PRO A 142 -3.79 -8.64 -6.35
N PHE A 143 -2.80 -7.91 -5.83
CA PHE A 143 -1.72 -8.52 -5.05
C PHE A 143 -2.24 -9.11 -3.74
N ILE A 144 -3.13 -8.41 -3.02
CA ILE A 144 -3.78 -8.92 -1.81
C ILE A 144 -4.57 -10.19 -2.12
N GLN A 145 -5.42 -10.17 -3.16
CA GLN A 145 -6.19 -11.35 -3.56
C GLN A 145 -5.27 -12.53 -3.91
N TYR A 146 -4.18 -12.26 -4.65
CA TYR A 146 -3.25 -13.28 -5.08
C TYR A 146 -2.52 -13.96 -3.91
N ILE A 147 -2.04 -13.20 -2.91
CA ILE A 147 -1.40 -13.84 -1.74
C ILE A 147 -2.39 -14.69 -0.94
N HIS A 148 -3.66 -14.29 -0.83
CA HIS A 148 -4.69 -15.11 -0.18
C HIS A 148 -5.04 -16.36 -0.99
N MET A 149 -5.10 -16.27 -2.32
CA MET A 149 -5.25 -17.45 -3.18
C MET A 149 -4.09 -18.45 -3.02
N LEU A 150 -2.86 -17.97 -2.86
CA LEU A 150 -1.70 -18.83 -2.57
C LEU A 150 -1.82 -19.51 -1.21
N LEU A 151 -2.25 -18.79 -0.17
CA LEU A 151 -2.49 -19.36 1.16
C LEU A 151 -3.57 -20.46 1.12
N GLU A 152 -4.67 -20.22 0.39
CA GLU A 152 -5.73 -21.22 0.21
C GLU A 152 -5.23 -22.47 -0.53
N LYS A 153 -4.41 -22.31 -1.58
CA LYS A 153 -3.74 -23.43 -2.27
C LYS A 153 -2.86 -24.25 -1.32
N ASN A 154 -2.30 -23.62 -0.29
CA ASN A 154 -1.53 -24.27 0.79
C ASN A 154 -2.39 -24.70 1.98
N SER A 155 -3.70 -24.89 1.78
CA SER A 155 -4.67 -25.33 2.80
C SER A 155 -4.78 -24.39 4.01
N LYS A 156 -4.40 -23.12 3.84
CA LYS A 156 -4.50 -22.09 4.86
C LYS A 156 -5.50 -21.01 4.45
N LYS A 157 -6.71 -21.12 4.99
CA LYS A 157 -7.76 -20.12 4.75
C LYS A 157 -7.68 -19.02 5.80
N ILE A 158 -7.39 -17.79 5.35
CA ILE A 158 -7.41 -16.58 6.17
C ILE A 158 -8.37 -15.60 5.50
N GLU A 159 -9.40 -15.19 6.22
CA GLU A 159 -10.32 -14.16 5.75
C GLU A 159 -9.59 -12.83 5.63
N TYR A 160 -10.03 -11.98 4.70
CA TYR A 160 -9.52 -10.62 4.64
C TYR A 160 -10.55 -9.59 4.24
N ASN A 161 -10.36 -8.39 4.77
CA ASN A 161 -11.09 -7.19 4.41
C ASN A 161 -10.12 -6.03 4.21
N ILE A 162 -10.58 -4.96 3.58
CA ILE A 162 -9.81 -3.73 3.40
C ILE A 162 -10.47 -2.55 4.12
N VAL A 163 -9.67 -1.52 4.39
CA VAL A 163 -10.09 -0.20 4.89
C VAL A 163 -9.36 0.82 4.02
N PRO A 164 -9.98 1.29 2.92
CA PRO A 164 -9.33 2.17 1.97
C PRO A 164 -9.40 3.62 2.46
N ILE A 165 -8.26 4.29 2.54
CA ILE A 165 -8.14 5.67 3.01
C ILE A 165 -7.31 6.47 2.00
N ILE A 166 -7.87 7.59 1.54
CA ILE A 166 -7.18 8.57 0.69
C ILE A 166 -6.72 9.72 1.55
N LEU A 167 -5.47 10.15 1.36
CA LEU A 167 -4.82 11.25 2.09
C LEU A 167 -4.29 12.30 1.13
N GLY A 168 -4.86 13.50 1.19
CA GLY A 168 -4.50 14.68 0.39
C GLY A 168 -4.05 15.86 1.25
N THR A 169 -3.36 15.57 2.35
CA THR A 169 -2.94 16.56 3.35
C THR A 169 -1.43 16.57 3.54
N THR A 170 -0.88 17.70 3.96
CA THR A 170 0.51 17.81 4.47
C THR A 170 0.54 18.18 5.96
N ASP A 171 -0.62 18.29 6.61
CA ASP A 171 -0.73 18.68 8.01
C ASP A 171 -0.31 17.52 8.94
N PRO A 172 0.76 17.70 9.76
CA PRO A 172 1.23 16.66 10.67
C PRO A 172 0.18 16.22 11.69
N ARG A 173 -0.79 17.07 12.05
CA ARG A 173 -1.87 16.72 12.99
C ARG A 173 -2.79 15.63 12.44
N VAL A 174 -2.96 15.59 11.11
CA VAL A 174 -3.76 14.55 10.45
C VAL A 174 -3.01 13.22 10.47
N ILE A 175 -1.71 13.23 10.22
CA ILE A 175 -0.84 12.04 10.31
C ILE A 175 -0.93 11.47 11.73
N GLU A 176 -0.70 12.31 12.75
CA GLU A 176 -0.74 11.89 14.17
C GLU A 176 -2.10 11.29 14.55
N GLU A 177 -3.21 11.94 14.20
CA GLU A 177 -4.55 11.41 14.54
C GLU A 177 -4.87 10.10 13.82
N ILE A 178 -4.59 10.01 12.51
CA ILE A 178 -4.88 8.80 11.73
C ILE A 178 -4.04 7.63 12.22
N SER A 179 -2.76 7.86 12.52
CA SER A 179 -1.87 6.82 13.04
C SER A 179 -2.28 6.33 14.42
N GLU A 180 -2.74 7.23 15.30
CA GLU A 180 -3.28 6.86 16.60
C GLU A 180 -4.54 5.97 16.47
N LYS A 181 -5.40 6.25 15.48
CA LYS A 181 -6.56 5.40 15.18
C LYS A 181 -6.17 4.02 14.69
N ILE A 182 -5.17 3.94 13.80
CA ILE A 182 -4.65 2.67 13.31
C ILE A 182 -4.07 1.85 14.48
N LYS A 183 -3.28 2.47 15.36
CA LYS A 183 -2.75 1.84 16.58
C LYS A 183 -3.86 1.34 17.50
N SER A 184 -4.82 2.20 17.81
CA SER A 184 -5.97 1.87 18.65
C SER A 184 -6.82 0.73 18.06
N ALA A 185 -7.05 0.72 16.74
CA ALA A 185 -7.75 -0.37 16.06
C ALA A 185 -6.96 -1.67 16.14
N SER A 186 -5.65 -1.65 15.85
CA SER A 186 -4.81 -2.84 15.94
C SER A 186 -4.79 -3.44 17.35
N ALA A 187 -4.80 -2.61 18.40
CA ALA A 187 -4.81 -3.04 19.79
C ALA A 187 -6.17 -3.59 20.25
N SER A 188 -7.26 -3.22 19.58
CA SER A 188 -8.63 -3.60 19.93
C SER A 188 -9.15 -4.82 19.18
N LEU A 189 -8.37 -5.37 18.25
CA LEU A 189 -8.76 -6.55 17.48
C LEU A 189 -8.76 -7.84 18.33
N PRO A 190 -9.60 -8.82 17.99
CA PRO A 190 -9.46 -10.19 18.49
C PRO A 190 -8.04 -10.73 18.31
N LYS A 191 -7.59 -11.60 19.23
CA LYS A 191 -6.20 -12.11 19.24
C LYS A 191 -5.80 -12.86 17.98
N ASP A 192 -6.76 -13.46 17.29
CA ASP A 192 -6.58 -14.18 16.03
C ASP A 192 -6.84 -13.31 14.80
N HIS A 193 -7.05 -12.00 14.97
CA HIS A 193 -7.13 -11.04 13.88
C HIS A 193 -5.85 -10.20 13.79
N LEU A 194 -5.44 -9.85 12.59
CA LEU A 194 -4.34 -8.92 12.35
C LEU A 194 -4.81 -7.68 11.60
N LEU A 195 -4.09 -6.58 11.82
CA LEU A 195 -4.18 -5.36 11.04
C LEU A 195 -2.84 -5.17 10.32
N ILE A 196 -2.88 -5.02 9.00
CA ILE A 196 -1.70 -4.75 8.17
C ILE A 196 -1.91 -3.43 7.45
N VAL A 197 -0.97 -2.50 7.60
CA VAL A 197 -1.03 -1.21 6.91
C VAL A 197 -0.28 -1.31 5.58
N VAL A 198 -0.93 -0.91 4.49
CA VAL A 198 -0.35 -0.85 3.15
C VAL A 198 -0.23 0.62 2.77
N ALA A 199 0.99 1.17 2.80
CA ALA A 199 1.27 2.52 2.33
C ALA A 199 1.59 2.49 0.84
N SER A 200 0.70 3.05 0.04
CA SER A 200 0.82 3.06 -1.41
C SER A 200 1.55 4.32 -1.88
N SER A 201 2.73 4.17 -2.48
CA SER A 201 3.56 5.27 -2.97
C SER A 201 4.49 4.82 -4.10
N ASP A 202 4.43 5.53 -5.22
CA ASP A 202 5.58 5.68 -6.09
C ASP A 202 6.55 6.73 -5.50
N MET A 203 7.79 6.74 -5.97
CA MET A 203 8.87 7.57 -5.43
C MET A 203 9.08 8.82 -6.29
N SER A 204 10.31 9.19 -6.66
CA SER A 204 10.53 10.35 -7.54
C SER A 204 9.81 10.18 -8.87
N HIS A 205 9.17 11.24 -9.34
CA HIS A 205 8.45 11.32 -10.62
C HIS A 205 9.15 12.26 -11.59
N TYR A 206 9.28 11.77 -12.81
CA TYR A 206 9.63 12.52 -14.01
C TYR A 206 10.94 13.31 -13.95
N VAL A 207 11.98 12.66 -13.40
CA VAL A 207 13.34 13.19 -13.31
C VAL A 207 14.33 12.24 -13.99
N SER A 208 15.57 12.66 -14.19
CA SER A 208 16.61 11.75 -14.68
C SER A 208 16.85 10.57 -13.72
N GLN A 209 17.35 9.44 -14.23
CA GLN A 209 17.70 8.28 -13.41
C GLN A 209 18.58 8.64 -12.22
N ASP A 210 19.64 9.41 -12.46
CA ASP A 210 20.59 9.80 -11.41
C ASP A 210 19.93 10.69 -10.36
N GLU A 211 19.04 11.58 -10.78
CA GLU A 211 18.28 12.42 -9.85
C GLU A 211 17.28 11.59 -9.02
N ALA A 212 16.55 10.66 -9.65
CA ALA A 212 15.63 9.76 -8.95
C ALA A 212 16.39 8.92 -7.91
N GLU A 213 17.48 8.27 -8.29
CA GLU A 213 18.29 7.46 -7.38
C GLU A 213 18.81 8.26 -6.18
N ASN A 214 19.27 9.50 -6.41
CA ASN A 214 19.75 10.35 -5.32
C ASN A 214 18.62 10.76 -4.38
N LYS A 215 17.51 11.26 -4.91
CA LYS A 215 16.35 11.69 -4.11
C LYS A 215 15.71 10.52 -3.36
N ASP A 216 15.47 9.42 -4.06
CA ASP A 216 14.80 8.25 -3.50
C ASP A 216 15.67 7.58 -2.42
N LYS A 217 17.00 7.58 -2.58
CA LYS A 217 17.91 7.13 -1.52
C LYS A 217 17.81 7.96 -0.25
N LEU A 218 17.58 9.28 -0.33
CA LEU A 218 17.35 10.13 0.85
C LEU A 218 16.04 9.75 1.58
N LEU A 219 14.97 9.53 0.81
CA LEU A 219 13.68 9.10 1.37
C LEU A 219 13.80 7.70 1.99
N ILE A 220 14.36 6.72 1.28
CA ILE A 220 14.56 5.35 1.77
C ILE A 220 15.44 5.34 3.03
N ASN A 221 16.54 6.07 3.05
CA ASN A 221 17.38 6.17 4.25
C ASN A 221 16.63 6.80 5.43
N SER A 222 15.70 7.71 5.18
CA SER A 222 14.85 8.30 6.23
C SER A 222 13.77 7.32 6.69
N PHE A 223 13.17 6.56 5.78
CA PHE A 223 12.27 5.46 6.09
C PHE A 223 12.94 4.43 7.00
N LEU A 224 14.16 4.01 6.70
CA LEU A 224 14.93 3.05 7.50
C LEU A 224 15.23 3.52 8.93
N LYS A 225 15.17 4.82 9.21
CA LYS A 225 15.33 5.37 10.57
C LYS A 225 14.07 5.25 11.43
N GLY A 226 12.90 5.01 10.83
CA GLY A 226 11.64 4.87 11.56
C GLY A 226 11.04 6.19 12.08
N ASP A 227 11.58 7.33 11.67
CA ASP A 227 11.11 8.66 12.10
C ASP A 227 10.33 9.33 10.96
N TRP A 228 9.00 9.30 11.08
CA TRP A 228 8.10 9.90 10.10
C TRP A 228 8.24 11.43 10.01
N LYS A 229 8.57 12.11 11.12
CA LYS A 229 8.73 13.57 11.15
C LYS A 229 9.97 13.96 10.34
N ASN A 230 11.06 13.22 10.54
CA ASN A 230 12.26 13.40 9.72
C ASN A 230 12.02 13.01 8.26
N LEU A 231 11.31 11.91 7.97
CA LEU A 231 10.99 11.54 6.59
C LEU A 231 10.21 12.66 5.87
N LYS A 232 9.15 13.18 6.50
CA LYS A 232 8.36 14.29 5.97
C LYS A 232 9.25 15.50 5.66
N LYS A 233 10.10 15.89 6.62
CA LYS A 233 11.06 16.99 6.47
C LYS A 233 12.00 16.77 5.28
N VAL A 234 12.59 15.59 5.17
CA VAL A 234 13.51 15.24 4.06
C VAL A 234 12.82 15.34 2.71
N VAL A 235 11.59 14.84 2.60
CA VAL A 235 10.82 14.92 1.35
C VAL A 235 10.54 16.37 0.96
N GLU A 236 10.11 17.19 1.90
CA GLU A 236 9.73 18.58 1.66
C GLU A 236 10.93 19.48 1.36
N GLU A 237 12.03 19.35 2.10
CA GLU A 237 13.26 20.14 1.90
C GLU A 237 14.01 19.78 0.62
N ASN A 238 13.91 18.52 0.16
CA ASN A 238 14.60 18.05 -1.06
C ASN A 238 13.67 18.00 -2.28
N HIS A 239 12.43 18.48 -2.15
CA HIS A 239 11.41 18.46 -3.19
C HIS A 239 11.30 17.09 -3.89
N ILE A 240 11.21 16.03 -3.08
CA ILE A 240 11.06 14.65 -3.58
C ILE A 240 9.60 14.47 -3.97
N SER A 241 9.33 14.12 -5.23
CA SER A 241 7.97 14.02 -5.77
C SER A 241 7.27 12.69 -5.43
N ALA A 242 7.64 12.02 -4.34
CA ALA A 242 7.00 10.79 -3.89
C ALA A 242 5.52 11.04 -3.56
N CYS A 243 4.61 10.49 -4.37
CA CYS A 243 3.19 10.80 -4.31
C CYS A 243 2.56 10.36 -2.97
N GLY A 244 3.00 9.22 -2.43
CA GLY A 244 2.49 8.61 -1.20
C GLY A 244 3.37 8.80 0.03
N TYR A 245 4.20 9.85 0.09
CA TYR A 245 5.05 10.08 1.27
C TYR A 245 4.25 10.28 2.58
N ILE A 246 3.02 10.82 2.48
CA ILE A 246 2.10 10.97 3.61
C ILE A 246 1.55 9.61 4.08
N PRO A 247 1.04 8.72 3.19
CA PRO A 247 0.82 7.30 3.50
C PRO A 247 2.01 6.62 4.21
N ILE A 248 3.25 6.85 3.74
CA ILE A 248 4.45 6.28 4.38
C ILE A 248 4.66 6.87 5.79
N CYS A 249 4.46 8.17 5.97
CA CYS A 249 4.52 8.79 7.30
C CYS A 249 3.49 8.18 8.26
N CYS A 250 2.24 8.02 7.80
CA CYS A 250 1.19 7.39 8.58
C CYS A 250 1.54 5.95 8.96
N LEU A 251 2.10 5.16 8.03
CA LEU A 251 2.59 3.81 8.33
C LEU A 251 3.64 3.82 9.43
N LEU A 252 4.69 4.63 9.29
CA LEU A 252 5.76 4.74 10.28
C LEU A 252 5.25 5.17 11.66
N ALA A 253 4.33 6.14 11.70
CA ALA A 253 3.73 6.61 12.94
C ALA A 253 2.77 5.59 13.59
N SER A 254 2.21 4.65 12.81
CA SER A 254 1.26 3.64 13.27
C SER A 254 1.91 2.34 13.76
N CYS A 255 3.21 2.16 13.51
CA CYS A 255 3.92 0.93 13.80
C CYS A 255 5.03 1.15 14.82
N ASP A 256 5.38 0.10 15.56
CA ASP A 256 6.39 0.13 16.63
C ASP A 256 7.57 -0.83 16.34
N ARG A 257 7.60 -1.39 15.13
CA ARG A 257 8.64 -2.31 14.62
C ARG A 257 9.64 -1.58 13.72
N LYS A 258 10.71 -2.27 13.31
CA LYS A 258 11.78 -1.64 12.55
C LYS A 258 11.46 -1.64 11.05
N PRO A 259 11.71 -0.53 10.35
CA PRO A 259 11.59 -0.51 8.91
C PRO A 259 12.71 -1.31 8.23
N MET A 260 12.38 -1.95 7.13
CA MET A 260 13.28 -2.76 6.31
C MET A 260 13.08 -2.44 4.83
N SER A 261 14.20 -2.28 4.11
CA SER A 261 14.21 -2.14 2.65
C SER A 261 14.19 -3.52 2.02
N LEU A 262 13.28 -3.76 1.08
CA LEU A 262 13.15 -5.03 0.39
C LEU A 262 13.65 -4.93 -1.06
N PHE A 263 13.24 -3.87 -1.77
CA PHE A 263 13.63 -3.69 -3.17
C PHE A 263 13.44 -2.25 -3.65
N TYR A 264 14.24 -1.85 -4.63
CA TYR A 264 14.12 -0.55 -5.30
C TYR A 264 14.47 -0.70 -6.79
N THR A 265 13.72 -0.03 -7.65
CA THR A 265 13.91 0.05 -9.11
C THR A 265 13.38 1.38 -9.64
N THR A 266 13.58 1.67 -10.91
CA THR A 266 12.89 2.75 -11.62
C THR A 266 12.20 2.24 -12.87
N SER A 267 11.42 3.09 -13.54
CA SER A 267 10.85 2.77 -14.87
C SER A 267 11.92 2.53 -15.95
N ALA A 268 13.16 2.99 -15.76
CA ALA A 268 14.27 2.72 -16.68
C ALA A 268 14.63 1.24 -16.75
N ASP A 269 14.41 0.46 -15.68
CA ASP A 269 14.64 -0.99 -15.67
C ASP A 269 13.79 -1.74 -16.71
N VAL A 270 12.69 -1.15 -17.15
CA VAL A 270 11.77 -1.73 -18.14
C VAL A 270 11.87 -1.03 -19.49
N THR A 271 11.98 0.30 -19.48
CA THR A 271 11.96 1.11 -20.71
C THR A 271 13.34 1.32 -21.34
N ASN A 272 14.41 1.16 -20.56
CA ASN A 272 15.78 1.65 -20.85
C ASN A 272 15.90 3.17 -21.07
N ASP A 273 14.83 3.94 -20.87
CA ASP A 273 14.89 5.40 -20.89
C ASP A 273 15.27 5.92 -19.51
N LYS A 274 16.41 6.59 -19.43
CA LYS A 274 16.97 7.16 -18.18
C LYS A 274 16.74 8.67 -18.06
N SER A 275 16.12 9.30 -19.06
CA SER A 275 15.93 10.75 -19.08
C SER A 275 14.76 11.21 -18.22
N ASN A 276 13.75 10.35 -18.07
CA ASN A 276 12.48 10.70 -17.44
C ASN A 276 11.87 9.47 -16.76
N VAL A 277 12.19 9.26 -15.48
CA VAL A 277 11.88 8.03 -14.76
C VAL A 277 10.90 8.25 -13.61
N VAL A 278 10.24 7.17 -13.21
CA VAL A 278 9.53 7.06 -11.94
C VAL A 278 10.23 6.02 -11.07
N GLY A 279 10.51 6.34 -9.81
CA GLY A 279 11.10 5.41 -8.85
C GLY A 279 10.05 4.54 -8.14
N TYR A 280 10.43 3.32 -7.81
CA TYR A 280 9.56 2.34 -7.14
C TYR A 280 10.30 1.71 -5.97
N PHE A 281 9.66 1.68 -4.79
CA PHE A 281 10.25 1.14 -3.58
C PHE A 281 9.31 0.13 -2.92
N ALA A 282 9.87 -0.98 -2.44
CA ALA A 282 9.23 -1.95 -1.58
C ALA A 282 9.92 -1.98 -0.22
N GLY A 283 9.14 -1.77 0.84
CA GLY A 283 9.60 -1.81 2.22
C GLY A 283 8.61 -2.52 3.13
N ALA A 284 9.07 -2.90 4.33
CA ALA A 284 8.25 -3.52 5.37
C ALA A 284 8.56 -2.92 6.74
N ILE A 285 7.60 -3.02 7.67
CA ILE A 285 7.77 -2.71 9.09
C ILE A 285 7.67 -4.03 9.87
N CYS A 286 8.79 -4.54 10.37
CA CYS A 286 8.95 -5.90 10.92
C CYS A 286 9.83 -5.98 12.18
#